data_AF-A0AAE9JFV9-F1
#
_entry.id   AF-A0AAE9JFV9-F1
#
_cell.length_a   1.000
_cell.length_b   1.000
_cell.length_c   1.000
_cell.angle_alpha   90.00
_cell.angle_beta   90.00
_cell.angle_gamma   90.00
#
_symmetry.space_group_name_H-M   'P 1'
#
loop_
_entity.id
_entity.type
_entity.pdbx_description
1 polymer ?
#
loop_
_entity_poly.entity_id
_entity_poly.type
_entity_poly.pdbx_seq_one_letter_code
_entity_poly.pdbx_strand_id
1 'polypeptide(L)'
;MIIFWLLFILFPKFAQSVTCPACPTDGILSEWTTNDDCEAPCGGCANLTYSRTCLSTDISASCTCKGPTTTSKPCNTQACNFPRANSPKPPCCDGSQPIVVNNWYHCGKVENLTPNSYCCPDGGVWGEWSVWVKGSGRLEYSRTRKCLSNGFKCKCEGEPKETINGCPCPPLSIDTSRCDDSTKISYNASRQENQYNPASCTATLILERSNFRGTFYKQDTVDNTQNMLTYIAYIENGKCQGTRFKAFDGMVILTNGLLDSIVFQCDIVTKMWNGLNPWVPKNMTNVTAAAQMVFI
;
A
#
# COMPACT_ATOMS: atom_id res chain seq x y z
N MET A 1 3.74 -51.30 58.96
CA MET A 1 3.71 -52.58 58.22
C MET A 1 2.53 -52.54 57.26
N ILE A 2 2.77 -52.26 55.98
CA ILE A 2 1.99 -52.72 54.81
C ILE A 2 2.88 -52.42 53.60
N ILE A 3 3.17 -53.49 52.88
CA ILE A 3 4.03 -53.62 51.70
C ILE A 3 3.14 -53.43 50.47
N PHE A 4 3.56 -52.62 49.49
CA PHE A 4 3.00 -52.65 48.12
C PHE A 4 4.07 -52.12 47.14
N TRP A 5 4.93 -53.01 46.65
CA TRP A 5 4.87 -53.64 45.32
C TRP A 5 5.14 -52.71 44.13
N LEU A 6 6.31 -52.96 43.55
CA LEU A 6 6.88 -52.49 42.29
C LEU A 6 5.91 -52.57 41.09
N LEU A 7 5.88 -51.50 40.29
CA LEU A 7 5.54 -51.57 38.87
C LEU A 7 6.51 -50.65 38.11
N PHE A 8 7.59 -51.26 37.65
CA PHE A 8 8.60 -50.68 36.75
C PHE A 8 7.96 -50.57 35.35
N ILE A 9 7.48 -49.39 34.99
CA ILE A 9 7.06 -49.10 33.60
C ILE A 9 8.33 -48.86 32.79
N LEU A 10 8.69 -49.86 31.99
CA LEU A 10 9.68 -49.77 30.91
C LEU A 10 9.15 -48.81 29.85
N PHE A 11 9.54 -47.54 29.93
CA PHE A 11 9.47 -46.64 28.78
C PHE A 11 10.59 -47.03 27.81
N PRO A 12 10.28 -47.44 26.55
CA PRO A 12 11.31 -47.55 25.54
C PRO A 12 11.85 -46.13 25.30
N LYS A 13 13.14 -45.92 25.56
CA LYS A 13 13.82 -44.74 25.06
C LYS A 13 13.79 -44.83 23.54
N PHE A 14 12.86 -44.12 22.91
CA PHE A 14 13.01 -43.76 21.50
C PHE A 14 14.24 -42.85 21.40
N ALA A 15 15.40 -43.46 21.21
CA ALA A 15 16.56 -42.77 20.68
C ALA A 15 16.19 -42.41 19.24
N GLN A 16 15.65 -41.20 19.04
CA GLN A 16 15.69 -40.57 17.73
C GLN A 16 17.16 -40.27 17.46
N SER A 17 17.84 -41.17 16.76
CA SER A 17 19.09 -40.86 16.08
C SER A 17 18.76 -39.89 14.96
N VAL A 18 18.70 -38.60 15.27
CA VAL A 18 18.88 -37.57 14.25
C VAL A 18 20.35 -37.65 13.88
N THR A 19 20.65 -38.39 12.81
CA THR A 19 21.93 -38.26 12.12
C THR A 19 21.94 -36.86 11.49
N CYS A 20 22.49 -35.88 12.22
CA CYS A 20 22.90 -34.62 11.61
C CYS A 20 23.82 -34.94 10.43
N PRO A 21 23.67 -34.28 9.27
CA PRO A 21 24.50 -34.55 8.12
C PRO A 21 25.98 -34.35 8.48
N ALA A 22 26.81 -35.27 7.97
CA ALA A 22 28.25 -35.18 8.04
C ALA A 22 28.71 -33.88 7.37
N CYS A 23 29.10 -32.89 8.19
CA CYS A 23 29.68 -31.60 7.84
C CYS A 23 28.83 -30.66 6.94
N PRO A 24 28.67 -29.37 7.28
CA PRO A 24 28.18 -28.37 6.34
C PRO A 24 29.10 -28.30 5.11
N THR A 25 28.51 -28.26 3.91
CA THR A 25 29.25 -28.07 2.66
C THR A 25 30.07 -26.77 2.72
N ASP A 26 31.38 -26.85 2.45
CA ASP A 26 32.38 -25.77 2.54
C ASP A 26 32.67 -25.22 3.96
N GLY A 27 32.05 -25.79 5.00
CA GLY A 27 32.26 -25.41 6.40
C GLY A 27 31.77 -24.01 6.76
N ILE A 28 31.80 -23.71 8.05
CA ILE A 28 31.34 -22.46 8.65
C ILE A 28 32.58 -21.72 9.16
N LEU A 29 32.83 -20.53 8.63
CA LEU A 29 33.93 -19.66 9.06
C LEU A 29 33.42 -18.64 10.09
N SER A 30 34.27 -18.25 11.02
CA SER A 30 33.98 -17.17 11.96
C SER A 30 33.87 -15.81 11.26
N GLU A 31 33.35 -14.84 11.99
CA GLU A 31 33.52 -13.43 11.63
C GLU A 31 35.00 -13.08 11.53
N TRP A 32 35.30 -12.07 10.70
CA TRP A 32 36.64 -11.52 10.56
C TRP A 32 36.99 -10.69 11.80
N THR A 33 38.10 -11.01 12.45
CA THR A 33 38.61 -10.28 13.63
C THR A 33 40.03 -9.81 13.41
N THR A 34 40.40 -8.71 14.04
CA THR A 34 41.77 -8.18 14.07
C THR A 34 42.07 -7.69 15.48
N ASN A 35 43.33 -7.81 15.89
CA ASN A 35 43.83 -7.29 17.17
C ASN A 35 44.70 -6.04 16.98
N ASP A 36 44.84 -5.60 15.73
CA ASP A 36 45.70 -4.49 15.36
C ASP A 36 44.89 -3.19 15.35
N ASP A 37 45.51 -2.11 15.82
CA ASP A 37 44.94 -0.77 15.71
C ASP A 37 45.23 -0.17 14.33
N CYS A 38 44.21 0.47 13.76
CA CYS A 38 44.35 1.14 12.48
C CYS A 38 45.24 2.38 12.61
N GLU A 39 46.39 2.37 11.92
CA GLU A 39 47.37 3.47 11.93
C GLU A 39 46.76 4.82 11.47
N ALA A 40 45.78 4.78 10.57
CA ALA A 40 45.07 5.96 10.08
C ALA A 40 43.73 6.14 10.82
N PRO A 41 43.45 7.27 11.49
CA PRO A 41 42.20 7.44 12.25
C PRO A 41 40.95 7.67 11.37
N CYS A 42 41.13 7.98 10.09
CA CYS A 42 40.07 8.24 9.11
C CYS A 42 40.63 8.17 7.67
N GLY A 43 39.74 8.11 6.68
CA GLY A 43 40.06 8.20 5.26
C GLY A 43 40.40 6.87 4.57
N GLY A 44 40.33 5.73 5.27
CA GLY A 44 40.59 4.42 4.66
C GLY A 44 42.03 4.22 4.17
N CYS A 45 42.97 5.02 4.67
CA CYS A 45 44.34 5.14 4.17
C CYS A 45 45.32 4.07 4.70
N ALA A 46 44.87 3.21 5.61
CA ALA A 46 45.63 2.12 6.16
C ALA A 46 44.82 0.83 6.00
N ASN A 47 45.53 -0.29 5.90
CA ASN A 47 44.91 -1.61 5.85
C ASN A 47 45.22 -2.35 7.16
N LEU A 48 44.25 -3.13 7.63
CA LEU A 48 44.44 -4.10 8.70
C LEU A 48 44.35 -5.52 8.15
N THR A 49 45.12 -6.41 8.76
CA THR A 49 44.98 -7.84 8.51
C THR A 49 43.91 -8.40 9.44
N TYR A 50 42.87 -8.97 8.84
CA TYR A 50 41.83 -9.67 9.54
C TYR A 50 42.07 -11.16 9.41
N SER A 51 41.78 -11.88 10.49
CA SER A 51 41.84 -13.33 10.57
C SER A 51 40.46 -13.89 10.90
N ARG A 52 40.21 -15.14 10.53
CA ARG A 52 39.02 -15.90 10.91
C ARG A 52 39.38 -17.37 11.07
N THR A 53 38.62 -18.07 11.91
CA THR A 53 38.82 -19.48 12.18
C THR A 53 37.71 -20.32 11.55
N CYS A 54 37.97 -21.62 11.36
CA CYS A 54 36.94 -22.57 10.95
C CYS A 54 36.18 -23.01 12.19
N LEU A 55 34.88 -22.74 12.24
CA LEU A 55 34.01 -23.18 13.33
C LEU A 55 33.50 -24.62 13.13
N SER A 56 33.58 -25.15 11.90
CA SER A 56 33.15 -26.53 11.63
C SER A 56 34.04 -27.60 12.26
N THR A 57 35.29 -27.28 12.64
CA THR A 57 36.17 -28.21 13.35
C THR A 57 35.66 -28.56 14.74
N ASP A 58 34.87 -27.69 15.36
CA ASP A 58 34.25 -27.93 16.67
C ASP A 58 33.08 -28.93 16.57
N ILE A 59 32.52 -29.12 15.38
CA ILE A 59 31.48 -30.11 15.10
C ILE A 59 32.12 -31.50 14.89
N SER A 60 33.18 -31.56 14.09
CA SER A 60 34.01 -32.74 13.90
C SER A 60 35.36 -32.34 13.30
N ALA A 61 36.43 -33.00 13.71
CA ALA A 61 37.77 -32.82 13.14
C ALA A 61 37.83 -33.08 11.62
N SER A 62 36.86 -33.82 11.07
CA SER A 62 36.76 -34.11 9.63
C SER A 62 36.10 -32.99 8.81
N CYS A 63 35.52 -31.96 9.45
CA CYS A 63 34.82 -30.88 8.75
C CYS A 63 35.75 -29.70 8.46
N THR A 64 36.31 -29.68 7.25
CA THR A 64 37.20 -28.60 6.78
C THR A 64 36.43 -27.43 6.19
N CYS A 65 36.82 -26.20 6.53
CA CYS A 65 36.29 -25.00 5.88
C CYS A 65 37.07 -24.67 4.59
N LYS A 66 36.37 -24.11 3.60
CA LYS A 66 36.96 -23.64 2.36
C LYS A 66 37.05 -22.12 2.32
N GLY A 67 38.25 -21.60 2.05
CA GLY A 67 38.49 -20.17 1.87
C GLY A 67 39.67 -19.64 2.69
N PRO A 68 40.08 -18.38 2.48
CA PRO A 68 41.22 -17.81 3.18
C PRO A 68 40.88 -17.59 4.66
N THR A 69 41.85 -17.87 5.54
CA THR A 69 41.78 -17.59 6.98
C THR A 69 42.33 -16.21 7.33
N THR A 70 42.95 -15.52 6.37
CA THR A 70 43.47 -14.16 6.51
C THR A 70 43.10 -13.30 5.31
N THR A 71 42.84 -12.00 5.54
CA THR A 71 42.58 -11.02 4.48
C THR A 71 43.06 -9.64 4.91
N SER A 72 43.52 -8.83 3.97
CA SER A 72 43.83 -7.41 4.21
C SER A 72 42.67 -6.54 3.73
N LYS A 73 42.21 -5.60 4.55
CA LYS A 73 41.10 -4.67 4.23
C LYS A 73 41.41 -3.27 4.76
N PRO A 74 40.93 -2.21 4.10
CA PRO A 74 41.07 -0.84 4.59
C PRO A 74 40.34 -0.69 5.94
N CYS A 75 40.93 0.10 6.82
CA CYS A 75 40.41 0.40 8.14
C CYS A 75 40.10 1.91 8.27
N ASN A 76 39.18 2.26 9.17
CA ASN A 76 38.73 3.63 9.40
C ASN A 76 38.33 4.36 8.10
N THR A 77 37.39 3.78 7.35
CA THR A 77 36.91 4.29 6.05
C THR A 77 35.99 5.51 6.16
N GLN A 78 35.71 6.02 7.36
CA GLN A 78 34.97 7.26 7.53
C GLN A 78 35.75 8.46 6.96
N ALA A 79 35.01 9.49 6.51
CA ALA A 79 35.57 10.76 6.08
C ALA A 79 36.41 11.40 7.21
N CYS A 80 37.43 12.18 6.85
CA CYS A 80 38.21 12.95 7.82
C CYS A 80 37.56 14.32 8.06
N ASN A 81 37.65 14.86 9.27
CA ASN A 81 37.16 16.20 9.58
C ASN A 81 38.04 17.30 8.94
N PHE A 82 37.41 18.40 8.54
CA PHE A 82 38.08 19.64 8.13
C PHE A 82 38.07 20.65 9.29
N PRO A 83 39.17 21.39 9.53
CA PRO A 83 40.50 21.29 8.92
C PRO A 83 41.34 20.16 9.54
N ARG A 84 42.15 19.49 8.74
CA ARG A 84 43.05 18.43 9.23
C ARG A 84 44.35 19.05 9.76
N ALA A 85 44.35 19.51 11.01
CA ALA A 85 45.53 20.13 11.62
C ALA A 85 46.59 19.13 12.10
N ASN A 86 46.24 17.85 12.32
CA ASN A 86 47.01 16.93 13.17
C ASN A 86 47.34 15.57 12.53
N SER A 87 47.50 15.46 11.20
CA SER A 87 47.84 14.16 10.57
C SER A 87 48.84 14.32 9.43
N PRO A 88 49.90 13.48 9.38
CA PRO A 88 50.93 13.54 8.34
C PRO A 88 50.48 12.97 6.99
N LYS A 89 49.40 12.17 6.95
CA LYS A 89 48.89 11.57 5.70
C LYS A 89 48.01 12.57 4.93
N PRO A 90 47.89 12.46 3.59
CA PRO A 90 46.87 13.19 2.84
C PRO A 90 45.46 12.70 3.24
N PRO A 91 44.42 13.56 3.12
CA PRO A 91 43.03 13.17 3.38
C PRO A 91 42.50 12.10 2.41
N CYS A 92 43.09 11.96 1.22
CA CYS A 92 42.75 10.98 0.20
C CYS A 92 43.98 10.20 -0.23
N CYS A 93 43.87 8.87 -0.27
CA CYS A 93 45.02 7.95 -0.39
C CYS A 93 45.05 7.13 -1.67
N ASP A 94 44.00 7.22 -2.48
CA ASP A 94 43.87 6.65 -3.82
C ASP A 94 44.33 7.62 -4.93
N GLY A 95 44.92 8.77 -4.55
CA GLY A 95 45.32 9.83 -5.48
C GLY A 95 44.17 10.73 -5.95
N SER A 96 42.94 10.53 -5.42
CA SER A 96 41.84 11.45 -5.67
C SER A 96 42.05 12.79 -4.97
N GLN A 97 41.38 13.84 -5.46
CA GLN A 97 41.49 15.17 -4.87
C GLN A 97 40.56 15.27 -3.66
N PRO A 98 41.03 15.90 -2.56
CA PRO A 98 40.18 16.13 -1.40
C PRO A 98 39.21 17.28 -1.65
N ILE A 99 37.98 17.06 -1.19
CA ILE A 99 36.83 17.93 -1.39
C ILE A 99 36.24 18.22 -0.02
N VAL A 100 35.95 19.48 0.28
CA VAL A 100 35.31 19.84 1.55
C VAL A 100 33.80 19.98 1.37
N VAL A 101 33.02 19.11 2.00
CA VAL A 101 31.55 19.21 2.08
C VAL A 101 31.16 19.19 3.55
N ASN A 102 30.40 20.19 4.01
CA ASN A 102 29.91 20.29 5.40
C ASN A 102 30.99 20.08 6.47
N ASN A 103 32.19 20.64 6.26
CA ASN A 103 33.38 20.49 7.13
C ASN A 103 33.95 19.05 7.24
N TRP A 104 33.73 18.21 6.23
CA TRP A 104 34.39 16.90 6.09
C TRP A 104 35.13 16.81 4.75
N TYR A 105 36.25 16.09 4.76
CA TYR A 105 36.98 15.72 3.55
C TYR A 105 36.34 14.51 2.89
N HIS A 106 35.94 14.68 1.64
CA HIS A 106 35.51 13.64 0.72
C HIS A 106 36.56 13.46 -0.37
N CYS A 107 36.73 12.24 -0.83
CA CYS A 107 37.74 11.86 -1.81
C CYS A 107 37.08 11.59 -3.15
N GLY A 108 37.48 12.32 -4.19
CA GLY A 108 36.88 12.21 -5.51
C GLY A 108 37.63 13.00 -6.59
N LYS A 109 37.19 12.86 -7.84
CA LYS A 109 37.67 13.71 -8.94
C LYS A 109 36.85 15.01 -8.96
N VAL A 110 37.51 16.16 -9.15
CA VAL A 110 36.86 17.49 -9.20
C VAL A 110 35.81 17.61 -10.32
N GLU A 111 35.86 16.73 -11.32
CA GLU A 111 34.82 16.59 -12.35
C GLU A 111 33.45 16.17 -11.77
N ASN A 112 33.41 15.59 -10.57
CA ASN A 112 32.18 15.28 -9.82
C ASN A 112 31.72 16.42 -8.89
N LEU A 113 32.40 17.57 -8.92
CA LEU A 113 32.04 18.78 -8.18
C LEU A 113 31.72 19.94 -9.09
N THR A 114 30.91 19.68 -10.12
CA THR A 114 30.04 20.78 -10.54
C THR A 114 29.18 21.15 -9.32
N PRO A 115 29.29 22.38 -8.79
CA PRO A 115 28.52 22.79 -7.63
C PRO A 115 27.09 23.05 -8.11
N ASN A 116 26.29 21.98 -8.26
CA ASN A 116 24.81 21.98 -8.29
C ASN A 116 24.18 20.62 -8.70
N SER A 117 24.87 19.47 -8.72
CA SER A 117 24.12 18.21 -8.76
C SER A 117 23.59 17.88 -7.36
N TYR A 118 22.63 18.67 -6.87
CA TYR A 118 21.59 18.06 -6.05
C TYR A 118 21.14 16.85 -6.85
N CYS A 119 21.24 15.64 -6.30
CA CYS A 119 20.67 14.46 -6.93
C CYS A 119 19.16 14.74 -7.04
N CYS A 120 18.75 15.31 -8.16
CA CYS A 120 17.36 15.56 -8.43
C CYS A 120 16.76 14.23 -8.84
N PRO A 121 15.68 13.77 -8.19
CA PRO A 121 14.91 12.68 -8.74
C PRO A 121 14.45 13.08 -10.14
N ASP A 122 14.47 12.13 -11.07
CA ASP A 122 14.01 12.35 -12.44
C ASP A 122 12.59 12.94 -12.43
N GLY A 123 12.41 14.05 -13.14
CA GLY A 123 11.13 14.77 -13.19
C GLY A 123 10.75 15.58 -11.94
N GLY A 124 11.64 15.66 -10.93
CA GLY A 124 11.43 16.41 -9.70
C GLY A 124 10.37 15.82 -8.76
N VAL A 125 10.16 16.46 -7.61
CA VAL A 125 9.15 16.02 -6.62
C VAL A 125 7.99 16.99 -6.62
N TRP A 126 6.83 16.49 -7.04
CA TRP A 126 5.56 17.21 -6.92
C TRP A 126 4.90 16.97 -5.55
N GLY A 127 4.21 17.99 -5.05
CA GLY A 127 3.27 17.82 -3.94
C GLY A 127 1.93 17.28 -4.45
N GLU A 128 1.07 16.93 -3.49
CA GLU A 128 -0.30 16.51 -3.78
C GLU A 128 -1.06 17.56 -4.60
N TRP A 129 -1.95 17.07 -5.45
CA TRP A 129 -2.89 17.92 -6.15
C TRP A 129 -3.90 18.52 -5.16
N SER A 130 -4.25 19.78 -5.37
CA SER A 130 -5.37 20.42 -4.69
C SER A 130 -6.70 19.77 -5.07
N VAL A 131 -7.73 20.07 -4.27
CA VAL A 131 -9.11 19.72 -4.59
C VAL A 131 -9.52 20.39 -5.91
N TRP A 132 -10.33 19.69 -6.69
CA TRP A 132 -10.93 20.25 -7.90
C TRP A 132 -11.84 21.44 -7.57
N VAL A 133 -11.70 22.51 -8.34
CA VAL A 133 -12.55 23.70 -8.26
C VAL A 133 -13.35 23.83 -9.55
N LYS A 134 -14.68 23.95 -9.43
CA LYS A 134 -15.59 24.16 -10.56
C LYS A 134 -15.50 25.59 -11.06
N GLY A 135 -15.30 25.77 -12.36
CA GLY A 135 -15.40 27.08 -13.01
C GLY A 135 -16.83 27.61 -13.00
N SER A 136 -17.01 28.88 -12.64
CA SER A 136 -18.33 29.51 -12.57
C SER A 136 -19.05 29.45 -13.93
N GLY A 137 -20.25 28.86 -13.95
CA GLY A 137 -21.07 28.73 -15.15
C GLY A 137 -20.48 27.84 -16.25
N ARG A 138 -19.43 27.05 -15.96
CA ARG A 138 -18.75 26.18 -16.92
C ARG A 138 -18.75 24.73 -16.42
N LEU A 139 -18.58 23.79 -17.35
CA LEU A 139 -18.33 22.37 -17.06
C LEU A 139 -16.85 22.06 -16.80
N GLU A 140 -16.05 23.11 -16.67
CA GLU A 140 -14.61 23.06 -16.47
C GLU A 140 -14.28 22.92 -14.99
N TYR A 141 -13.42 21.96 -14.65
CA TYR A 141 -12.85 21.81 -13.31
C TYR A 141 -11.34 22.00 -13.42
N SER A 142 -10.74 22.68 -12.45
CA SER A 142 -9.30 22.86 -12.39
C SER A 142 -8.74 22.55 -11.01
N ARG A 143 -7.50 22.07 -10.99
CA ARG A 143 -6.72 21.83 -9.76
C ARG A 143 -5.26 22.25 -9.98
N THR A 144 -4.54 22.44 -8.89
CA THR A 144 -3.15 22.89 -8.90
C THR A 144 -2.29 22.03 -7.98
N ARG A 145 -0.99 21.98 -8.25
CA ARG A 145 0.02 21.34 -7.38
C ARG A 145 1.27 22.19 -7.34
N LYS A 146 2.10 21.99 -6.32
CA LYS A 146 3.36 22.72 -6.15
C LYS A 146 4.55 21.80 -6.37
N CYS A 147 5.55 22.25 -7.11
CA CYS A 147 6.84 21.57 -7.20
C CYS A 147 7.59 21.76 -5.87
N LEU A 148 7.73 20.69 -5.09
CA LEU A 148 8.41 20.70 -3.80
C LEU A 148 9.94 20.75 -3.96
N SER A 149 10.44 20.22 -5.08
CA SER A 149 11.88 20.17 -5.37
C SER A 149 12.44 21.49 -5.96
N ASN A 150 11.58 22.45 -6.31
CA ASN A 150 11.99 23.70 -6.95
C ASN A 150 12.93 24.55 -6.06
N GLY A 151 12.72 24.53 -4.74
CA GLY A 151 13.58 25.22 -3.77
C GLY A 151 15.00 24.65 -3.67
N PHE A 152 15.20 23.42 -4.14
CA PHE A 152 16.49 22.72 -4.19
C PHE A 152 17.12 22.77 -5.59
N LYS A 153 16.69 23.72 -6.44
CA LYS A 153 17.10 23.83 -7.86
C LYS A 153 16.79 22.60 -8.71
N CYS A 154 15.88 21.74 -8.27
CA CYS A 154 15.40 20.59 -9.03
C CYS A 154 14.08 20.93 -9.73
N LYS A 155 14.13 21.00 -11.07
CA LYS A 155 12.97 21.28 -11.92
C LYS A 155 12.00 20.10 -11.89
N CYS A 156 10.72 20.39 -11.73
CA CYS A 156 9.68 19.38 -11.94
C CYS A 156 9.25 19.33 -13.41
N GLU A 157 8.99 18.14 -13.92
CA GLU A 157 8.42 17.91 -15.25
C GLU A 157 6.89 17.84 -15.21
N GLY A 158 6.24 18.45 -16.19
CA GLY A 158 4.78 18.57 -16.29
C GLY A 158 4.22 19.89 -15.73
N GLU A 159 2.90 20.02 -15.77
CA GLU A 159 2.22 21.28 -15.46
C GLU A 159 1.85 21.40 -13.96
N PRO A 160 1.89 22.63 -13.40
CA PRO A 160 1.44 22.91 -12.04
C PRO A 160 -0.09 23.06 -11.95
N LYS A 161 -0.79 23.11 -13.09
CA LYS A 161 -2.24 23.25 -13.20
C LYS A 161 -2.77 22.22 -14.18
N GLU A 162 -3.90 21.62 -13.82
CA GLU A 162 -4.64 20.71 -14.69
C GLU A 162 -6.09 21.20 -14.80
N THR A 163 -6.66 21.03 -15.98
CA THR A 163 -8.04 21.39 -16.29
C THR A 163 -8.72 20.24 -17.03
N ILE A 164 -9.94 19.89 -16.63
CA ILE A 164 -10.77 18.88 -17.30
C ILE A 164 -12.16 19.44 -17.61
N ASN A 165 -12.78 18.90 -18.66
CA ASN A 165 -14.17 19.18 -19.02
C ASN A 165 -15.04 18.00 -18.59
N GLY A 166 -15.86 18.20 -17.56
CA GLY A 166 -16.69 17.16 -16.96
C GLY A 166 -16.36 16.89 -15.49
N CYS A 167 -17.29 16.22 -14.81
CA CYS A 167 -17.18 15.93 -13.39
C CYS A 167 -15.96 15.03 -13.08
N PRO A 168 -15.15 15.37 -12.06
CA PRO A 168 -13.90 14.68 -11.73
C PRO A 168 -14.08 13.32 -11.04
N CYS A 169 -15.31 12.93 -10.75
CA CYS A 169 -15.62 11.76 -9.96
C CYS A 169 -15.66 10.50 -10.83
N PRO A 170 -15.18 9.36 -10.32
CA PRO A 170 -15.33 8.09 -11.01
C PRO A 170 -16.82 7.75 -11.15
N PRO A 171 -17.24 7.08 -12.24
CA PRO A 171 -18.60 6.58 -12.38
C PRO A 171 -19.02 5.74 -11.16
N LEU A 172 -20.28 5.85 -10.74
CA LEU A 172 -20.82 5.06 -9.64
C LEU A 172 -20.86 3.58 -10.04
N SER A 173 -20.05 2.75 -9.38
CA SER A 173 -19.94 1.33 -9.71
C SER A 173 -21.22 0.56 -9.38
N ILE A 174 -21.48 -0.51 -10.13
CA ILE A 174 -22.52 -1.51 -9.82
C ILE A 174 -21.96 -2.72 -9.07
N ASP A 175 -20.63 -2.82 -8.93
CA ASP A 175 -19.98 -3.91 -8.22
C ASP A 175 -20.24 -3.82 -6.72
N THR A 176 -21.22 -4.60 -6.28
CA THR A 176 -21.62 -4.76 -4.89
C THR A 176 -21.32 -6.16 -4.38
N SER A 177 -20.42 -6.92 -5.02
CA SER A 177 -20.04 -8.30 -4.62
C SER A 177 -19.63 -8.43 -3.14
N ARG A 178 -19.07 -7.36 -2.56
CA ARG A 178 -18.75 -7.29 -1.11
C ARG A 178 -19.97 -7.35 -0.20
N CYS A 179 -21.17 -7.28 -0.76
CA CYS A 179 -22.42 -7.28 -0.02
C CYS A 179 -23.09 -8.65 0.06
N ASP A 180 -22.62 -9.64 -0.72
CA ASP A 180 -23.29 -10.94 -0.93
C ASP A 180 -23.55 -11.71 0.38
N ASP A 181 -22.70 -11.55 1.41
CA ASP A 181 -22.87 -12.22 2.72
C ASP A 181 -23.54 -11.35 3.79
N SER A 182 -23.62 -10.03 3.59
CA SER A 182 -23.90 -9.07 4.66
C SER A 182 -25.38 -8.79 4.91
N THR A 183 -26.26 -9.07 3.93
CA THR A 183 -27.69 -8.72 4.02
C THR A 183 -28.60 -9.89 4.40
N LYS A 184 -28.03 -11.09 4.63
CA LYS A 184 -28.76 -12.36 4.90
C LYS A 184 -29.79 -12.75 3.84
N ILE A 185 -29.79 -12.09 2.69
CA ILE A 185 -30.65 -12.37 1.56
C ILE A 185 -29.73 -12.85 0.44
N SER A 186 -30.06 -13.97 -0.20
CA SER A 186 -29.41 -14.34 -1.46
C SER A 186 -29.97 -13.44 -2.57
N TYR A 187 -29.10 -12.62 -3.17
CA TYR A 187 -29.46 -11.75 -4.28
C TYR A 187 -28.27 -11.59 -5.23
N ASN A 188 -28.57 -11.26 -6.49
CA ASN A 188 -27.59 -10.78 -7.45
C ASN A 188 -27.71 -9.25 -7.59
N ALA A 189 -26.62 -8.56 -7.90
CA ALA A 189 -26.71 -7.16 -8.33
C ALA A 189 -27.39 -7.06 -9.70
N SER A 190 -28.22 -6.03 -9.90
CA SER A 190 -28.73 -5.68 -11.22
C SER A 190 -27.57 -5.43 -12.18
N ARG A 191 -27.69 -5.95 -13.41
CA ARG A 191 -26.73 -5.69 -14.49
C ARG A 191 -26.94 -4.35 -15.18
N GLN A 192 -27.88 -3.53 -14.70
CA GLN A 192 -28.14 -2.22 -15.26
C GLN A 192 -27.12 -1.21 -14.75
N GLU A 193 -26.30 -0.67 -15.66
CA GLU A 193 -25.33 0.36 -15.33
C GLU A 193 -26.00 1.65 -14.83
N ASN A 194 -25.37 2.27 -13.85
CA ASN A 194 -25.79 3.58 -13.34
C ASN A 194 -25.55 4.65 -14.41
N GLN A 195 -26.54 5.51 -14.64
CA GLN A 195 -26.37 6.60 -15.61
C GLN A 195 -25.52 7.72 -15.01
N TYR A 196 -24.47 8.11 -15.71
CA TYR A 196 -23.59 9.19 -15.28
C TYR A 196 -23.87 10.47 -16.08
N ASN A 197 -24.17 11.57 -15.37
CA ASN A 197 -24.34 12.88 -15.96
C ASN A 197 -23.16 13.79 -15.58
N PRO A 198 -22.19 13.99 -16.50
CA PRO A 198 -21.00 14.79 -16.22
C PRO A 198 -21.32 16.29 -16.09
N ALA A 199 -22.46 16.76 -16.62
CA ALA A 199 -22.82 18.18 -16.57
C ALA A 199 -23.32 18.61 -15.19
N SER A 200 -24.16 17.79 -14.56
CA SER A 200 -24.66 18.00 -13.20
C SER A 200 -23.79 17.33 -12.13
N CYS A 201 -22.78 16.54 -12.52
CA CYS A 201 -21.93 15.77 -11.60
C CYS A 201 -22.77 14.83 -10.73
N THR A 202 -23.72 14.16 -11.38
CA THR A 202 -24.65 13.21 -10.75
C THR A 202 -24.52 11.83 -11.35
N ALA A 203 -24.77 10.82 -10.53
CA ALA A 203 -24.97 9.44 -10.96
C ALA A 203 -26.38 9.01 -10.58
N THR A 204 -27.08 8.36 -11.49
CA THR A 204 -28.46 7.94 -11.33
C THR A 204 -28.49 6.42 -11.29
N LEU A 205 -28.84 5.87 -10.13
CA LEU A 205 -29.16 4.46 -9.98
C LEU A 205 -30.59 4.24 -10.47
N ILE A 206 -30.74 3.41 -11.50
CA ILE A 206 -32.04 3.05 -12.04
C ILE A 206 -32.57 1.82 -11.31
N LEU A 207 -33.82 1.91 -10.89
CA LEU A 207 -34.55 0.82 -10.24
C LEU A 207 -35.64 0.33 -11.18
N GLU A 208 -35.63 -0.95 -11.51
CA GLU A 208 -36.75 -1.54 -12.24
C GLU A 208 -37.90 -1.75 -11.27
N ARG A 209 -39.04 -1.07 -11.49
CA ARG A 209 -40.36 -1.15 -10.82
C ARG A 209 -41.27 -2.21 -11.45
N SER A 210 -40.72 -3.31 -11.90
CA SER A 210 -41.49 -4.48 -12.31
C SER A 210 -40.66 -5.73 -12.06
N ASN A 211 -41.28 -6.89 -12.17
CA ASN A 211 -40.54 -8.15 -12.26
C ASN A 211 -40.33 -8.57 -13.72
N PHE A 212 -40.05 -7.60 -14.61
CA PHE A 212 -39.97 -7.88 -16.06
C PHE A 212 -38.66 -8.58 -16.41
N ARG A 213 -37.51 -8.11 -15.86
CA ARG A 213 -36.18 -8.71 -16.14
C ARG A 213 -35.65 -9.61 -15.04
N GLY A 214 -36.35 -9.70 -13.91
CA GLY A 214 -35.95 -10.47 -12.74
C GLY A 214 -36.90 -10.24 -11.57
N THR A 215 -36.69 -10.93 -10.46
CA THR A 215 -37.49 -10.71 -9.23
C THR A 215 -36.86 -9.60 -8.41
N PHE A 216 -37.35 -8.37 -8.58
CA PHE A 216 -36.79 -7.18 -7.95
C PHE A 216 -37.53 -6.74 -6.67
N TYR A 217 -38.71 -7.33 -6.42
CA TYR A 217 -39.60 -6.90 -5.35
C TYR A 217 -40.05 -8.06 -4.47
N LYS A 218 -40.22 -7.77 -3.18
CA LYS A 218 -40.86 -8.66 -2.19
C LYS A 218 -41.92 -7.90 -1.41
N GLN A 219 -42.90 -8.63 -0.89
CA GLN A 219 -43.91 -8.04 0.00
C GLN A 219 -43.23 -7.46 1.25
N ASP A 220 -43.73 -6.33 1.71
CA ASP A 220 -43.30 -5.69 2.93
C ASP A 220 -43.71 -6.49 4.17
N THR A 221 -42.77 -7.30 4.64
CA THR A 221 -42.90 -8.03 5.89
C THR A 221 -42.34 -7.26 7.08
N VAL A 222 -41.71 -6.09 6.85
CA VAL A 222 -41.00 -5.36 7.90
C VAL A 222 -41.91 -4.35 8.59
N ASP A 223 -42.65 -3.55 7.82
CA ASP A 223 -43.65 -2.61 8.38
C ASP A 223 -45.05 -3.24 8.40
N ASN A 224 -45.15 -4.54 8.07
CA ASN A 224 -46.38 -5.34 8.01
C ASN A 224 -47.46 -4.70 7.11
N THR A 225 -47.02 -4.09 6.00
CA THR A 225 -47.91 -3.52 4.99
C THR A 225 -48.11 -4.50 3.84
N GLN A 226 -49.16 -4.32 3.02
CA GLN A 226 -49.31 -5.09 1.79
C GLN A 226 -48.48 -4.53 0.63
N ASN A 227 -47.58 -3.58 0.89
CA ASN A 227 -46.81 -2.91 -0.16
C ASN A 227 -45.71 -3.82 -0.70
N MET A 228 -45.24 -3.49 -1.90
CA MET A 228 -44.08 -4.15 -2.51
C MET A 228 -42.83 -3.29 -2.28
N LEU A 229 -41.73 -3.92 -1.85
CA LEU A 229 -40.44 -3.27 -1.58
C LEU A 229 -39.35 -3.79 -2.52
N THR A 230 -38.51 -2.89 -3.02
CA THR A 230 -37.20 -3.22 -3.61
C THR A 230 -36.10 -2.92 -2.61
N TYR A 231 -34.99 -3.60 -2.77
CA TYR A 231 -33.82 -3.45 -1.92
C TYR A 231 -32.63 -3.03 -2.78
N ILE A 232 -31.80 -2.18 -2.19
CA ILE A 232 -30.59 -1.67 -2.81
C ILE A 232 -29.41 -2.01 -1.92
N ALA A 233 -28.39 -2.58 -2.54
CA ALA A 233 -27.09 -2.78 -1.93
C ALA A 233 -26.21 -1.60 -2.31
N TYR A 234 -25.45 -1.08 -1.35
CA TYR A 234 -24.48 -0.03 -1.62
C TYR A 234 -23.28 -0.12 -0.67
N ILE A 235 -22.13 0.36 -1.14
CA ILE A 235 -20.89 0.39 -0.37
C ILE A 235 -20.69 1.82 0.13
N GLU A 236 -20.85 2.00 1.44
CA GLU A 236 -20.69 3.27 2.14
C GLU A 236 -19.49 3.16 3.08
N ASN A 237 -18.51 4.07 2.93
CA ASN A 237 -17.26 4.03 3.71
C ASN A 237 -16.57 2.66 3.69
N GLY A 238 -16.63 1.95 2.55
CA GLY A 238 -16.04 0.63 2.37
C GLY A 238 -16.82 -0.54 2.99
N LYS A 239 -17.95 -0.28 3.66
CA LYS A 239 -18.82 -1.31 4.26
C LYS A 239 -20.07 -1.49 3.43
N CYS A 240 -20.53 -2.73 3.34
CA CYS A 240 -21.81 -2.98 2.71
C CYS A 240 -22.96 -2.47 3.58
N GLN A 241 -23.93 -1.83 2.93
CA GLN A 241 -25.20 -1.41 3.49
C GLN A 241 -26.34 -1.86 2.57
N GLY A 242 -27.49 -2.12 3.20
CA GLY A 242 -28.76 -2.34 2.51
C GLY A 242 -29.77 -1.27 2.90
N THR A 243 -30.63 -0.88 1.97
CA THR A 243 -31.84 -0.11 2.31
C THR A 243 -33.00 -0.53 1.40
N ARG A 244 -34.22 -0.29 1.89
CA ARG A 244 -35.46 -0.61 1.16
C ARG A 244 -36.06 0.63 0.54
N PHE A 245 -36.82 0.42 -0.53
CA PHE A 245 -37.59 1.44 -1.24
C PHE A 245 -39.00 0.92 -1.51
N LYS A 246 -40.00 1.79 -1.35
CA LYS A 246 -41.38 1.43 -1.70
C LYS A 246 -41.55 1.44 -3.21
N ALA A 247 -41.98 0.31 -3.74
CA ALA A 247 -42.24 0.13 -5.16
C ALA A 247 -43.67 0.46 -5.52
N PHE A 248 -44.62 -0.12 -4.77
CA PHE A 248 -46.05 -0.06 -5.09
C PHE A 248 -46.86 -0.13 -3.81
N ASP A 249 -48.01 0.54 -3.86
CA ASP A 249 -49.05 0.39 -2.85
C ASP A 249 -49.84 -0.89 -3.12
N GLY A 250 -49.99 -1.72 -2.10
CA GLY A 250 -50.68 -3.01 -2.20
C GLY A 250 -49.93 -4.08 -3.00
N MET A 251 -50.50 -5.28 -3.00
CA MET A 251 -49.91 -6.46 -3.61
C MET A 251 -50.24 -6.51 -5.11
N VAL A 252 -49.41 -5.84 -5.92
CA VAL A 252 -49.54 -5.81 -7.38
C VAL A 252 -48.24 -6.27 -8.02
N ILE A 253 -48.30 -7.29 -8.89
CA ILE A 253 -47.17 -7.71 -9.71
C ILE A 253 -47.33 -7.09 -11.10
N LEU A 254 -46.60 -6.01 -11.35
CA LEU A 254 -46.58 -5.36 -12.65
C LEU A 254 -45.45 -5.95 -13.52
N THR A 255 -45.74 -6.14 -14.80
CA THR A 255 -44.80 -6.65 -15.82
C THR A 255 -44.54 -5.65 -16.94
N ASN A 256 -44.86 -4.37 -16.71
CA ASN A 256 -44.86 -3.31 -17.72
C ASN A 256 -43.51 -2.58 -17.87
N GLY A 257 -42.44 -3.03 -17.20
CA GLY A 257 -41.10 -2.46 -17.37
C GLY A 257 -40.93 -1.05 -16.80
N LEU A 258 -41.74 -0.65 -15.81
CA LEU A 258 -41.62 0.67 -15.19
C LEU A 258 -40.26 0.83 -14.50
N LEU A 259 -39.73 2.05 -14.50
CA LEU A 259 -38.46 2.40 -13.88
C LEU A 259 -38.64 3.53 -12.86
N ASP A 260 -37.81 3.53 -11.84
CA ASP A 260 -37.59 4.63 -10.91
C ASP A 260 -36.11 4.96 -10.83
N SER A 261 -35.75 5.98 -10.06
CA SER A 261 -34.35 6.32 -9.89
C SER A 261 -34.01 7.00 -8.57
N ILE A 262 -32.74 6.84 -8.19
CA ILE A 262 -32.12 7.57 -7.09
C ILE A 262 -30.94 8.34 -7.65
N VAL A 263 -30.91 9.63 -7.37
CA VAL A 263 -29.83 10.51 -7.79
C VAL A 263 -28.80 10.61 -6.67
N PHE A 264 -27.54 10.35 -7.03
CA PHE A 264 -26.37 10.60 -6.21
C PHE A 264 -25.64 11.83 -6.73
N GLN A 265 -25.33 12.76 -5.85
CA GLN A 265 -24.49 13.91 -6.11
C GLN A 265 -23.05 13.59 -5.75
N CYS A 266 -22.09 13.89 -6.63
CA CYS A 266 -20.70 13.71 -6.26
C CYS A 266 -20.22 14.81 -5.31
N ASP A 267 -19.50 14.42 -4.26
CA ASP A 267 -18.58 15.30 -3.54
C ASP A 267 -17.20 15.27 -4.22
N ILE A 268 -16.84 16.40 -4.84
CA ILE A 268 -15.59 16.55 -5.60
C ILE A 268 -14.33 16.56 -4.73
N VAL A 269 -14.47 16.75 -3.41
CA VAL A 269 -13.37 16.69 -2.45
C VAL A 269 -12.99 15.23 -2.22
N THR A 270 -13.98 14.42 -1.84
CA THR A 270 -13.79 13.00 -1.52
C THR A 270 -13.83 12.10 -2.75
N LYS A 271 -14.35 12.60 -3.88
CA LYS A 271 -14.66 11.85 -5.11
C LYS A 271 -15.64 10.70 -4.87
N MET A 272 -16.50 10.84 -3.86
CA MET A 272 -17.49 9.85 -3.49
C MET A 272 -18.91 10.39 -3.70
N TRP A 273 -19.86 9.47 -3.73
CA TRP A 273 -21.25 9.75 -4.06
C TRP A 273 -22.11 9.93 -2.81
N ASN A 274 -22.96 10.95 -2.80
CA ASN A 274 -23.92 11.21 -1.72
C ASN A 274 -25.34 11.18 -2.28
N GLY A 275 -26.22 10.40 -1.66
CA GLY A 275 -27.62 10.27 -2.07
C GLY A 275 -28.56 10.35 -0.88
N LEU A 276 -29.84 10.57 -1.18
CA LEU A 276 -30.91 10.53 -0.19
C LEU A 276 -31.92 9.48 -0.63
N ASN A 277 -32.27 8.58 0.28
CA ASN A 277 -33.47 7.77 0.15
C ASN A 277 -34.64 8.56 0.77
N PRO A 278 -35.60 9.09 -0.02
CA PRO A 278 -36.73 9.84 0.52
C PRO A 278 -37.79 8.93 1.17
N TRP A 279 -37.82 7.64 0.82
CA TRP A 279 -38.80 6.67 1.32
C TRP A 279 -38.46 6.17 2.71
N VAL A 280 -37.21 5.78 2.91
CA VAL A 280 -36.64 5.53 4.22
C VAL A 280 -35.63 6.65 4.42
N PRO A 281 -35.95 7.73 5.15
CA PRO A 281 -35.12 8.94 5.28
C PRO A 281 -33.71 8.59 5.76
N LYS A 282 -32.84 8.24 4.81
CA LYS A 282 -31.50 7.73 5.04
C LYS A 282 -30.58 8.46 4.08
N ASN A 283 -29.66 9.20 4.67
CA ASN A 283 -28.54 9.78 3.95
C ASN A 283 -27.56 8.64 3.65
N MET A 284 -27.24 8.48 2.38
CA MET A 284 -26.19 7.59 1.91
C MET A 284 -25.00 8.48 1.59
N THR A 285 -23.93 8.34 2.36
CA THR A 285 -22.76 9.20 2.27
C THR A 285 -21.55 8.41 1.83
N ASN A 286 -20.60 9.04 1.15
CA ASN A 286 -19.34 8.39 0.78
C ASN A 286 -19.53 7.04 0.06
N VAL A 287 -20.50 7.00 -0.86
CA VAL A 287 -20.87 5.80 -1.61
C VAL A 287 -19.91 5.61 -2.78
N THR A 288 -19.44 4.37 -2.98
CA THR A 288 -18.55 4.02 -4.10
C THR A 288 -19.18 3.06 -5.10
N ALA A 289 -20.15 2.26 -4.66
CA ALA A 289 -20.94 1.39 -5.51
C ALA A 289 -22.37 1.31 -5.00
N ALA A 290 -23.34 1.20 -5.92
CA ALA A 290 -24.72 0.94 -5.59
C ALA A 290 -25.40 0.16 -6.73
N ALA A 291 -26.23 -0.82 -6.35
CA ALA A 291 -27.00 -1.62 -7.29
C ALA A 291 -28.33 -2.07 -6.67
N GLN A 292 -29.35 -2.19 -7.50
CA GLN A 292 -30.59 -2.85 -7.11
C GLN A 292 -30.35 -4.35 -6.91
N MET A 293 -30.95 -4.92 -5.88
CA MET A 293 -30.90 -6.36 -5.61
C MET A 293 -31.91 -7.10 -6.51
N VAL A 294 -31.47 -8.21 -7.10
CA VAL A 294 -32.29 -9.19 -7.81
C VAL A 294 -32.40 -10.42 -6.92
N PHE A 295 -33.59 -10.71 -6.43
CA PHE A 295 -33.81 -11.87 -5.57
C PHE A 295 -33.70 -13.17 -6.36
N ILE A 296 -33.03 -14.15 -5.74
CA ILE A 296 -32.91 -15.53 -6.21
C ILE A 296 -33.89 -16.40 -5.41
#